data_AF-U7PK68-F1
#
_entry.id   AF-U7PK68-F1
#
_cell.length_a   1.000
_cell.length_b   1.000
_cell.length_c   1.000
_cell.angle_alpha   90.00
_cell.angle_beta   90.00
_cell.angle_gamma   90.00
#
_symmetry.space_group_name_H-M   'P 1'
#
loop_
_entity.id
_entity.type
_entity.pdbx_description
1 polymer ?
#
loop_
_entity_poly.entity_id
_entity_poly.type
_entity_poly.pdbx_seq_one_letter_code
_entity_poly.pdbx_strand_id
1 'polypeptide(L)'
;MAEIAGLVLGGLPLVISAVEVFAEPLESYRNYKKQVLQFHSLLALQRQKLEATLLDIGLDTPSKDELSRYVQANAPKVADEILYIYQCIEEETNKVMRKFGIDSRTKFHAIPRSSPSDMKRIWNAISAKRRKKTISLLNDLNEQLCGCLQVSKSELKAEDDNPVVQRLVQRFDIKQCNSLRQCLASLHRALESSLLCGCEAPHHAVLDVDWHLDGKAVAPDVKIAVSYQPGTAKSATQGAPYWRTVHAIPTPAKQGNVALPHMHTRRVPAPNSVSRSSTPPRTPSPPEFRPSRVKVGPPAPSSQLSLPARQPAINIAASVCVFVSPDLSDHVLQDDDEDHGRDFRLQQTNVGGPRITQLVPITKALNPPQSHQRLSLKARCGLAAYAAMSVLHLSSGPWLTNDWDGSRVGIFFEQPDNNAERLADRPCFFSSFAPLPQTFLGDEGDHGDHGADGALPHAAGRSAYDKRLAPNITVFSLGILLVELCVGRCYADARDDAQQQQPLETPLSMTNARYDFAMSNLDKVYELAGASYGDAAKKCIRFSFPGPDSHNIFEMETFRGIFYRQVVAPIQAAYNRLLI
;
A
#
# COMPACT_ATOMS: atom_id res chain seq x y z
N MET A 1 -42.44 23.30 -7.18
CA MET A 1 -42.73 21.90 -6.82
C MET A 1 -41.66 21.04 -7.50
N ALA A 2 -40.42 20.85 -7.05
CA ALA A 2 -39.78 20.93 -5.74
C ALA A 2 -38.93 22.19 -5.53
N GLU A 3 -38.90 22.69 -4.30
CA GLU A 3 -37.86 23.61 -3.85
C GLU A 3 -36.50 22.90 -3.95
N ILE A 4 -35.67 23.46 -4.84
CA ILE A 4 -34.21 23.46 -4.90
C ILE A 4 -33.55 22.81 -3.67
N ALA A 5 -33.46 21.49 -3.68
CA ALA A 5 -32.65 20.73 -2.74
C ALA A 5 -31.18 21.09 -3.00
N GLY A 6 -30.55 21.76 -2.02
CA GLY A 6 -29.10 21.99 -1.91
C GLY A 6 -28.42 22.49 -3.19
N LEU A 7 -28.39 23.80 -3.41
CA LEU A 7 -27.83 24.45 -4.61
C LEU A 7 -26.40 23.98 -4.98
N VAL A 8 -25.61 23.49 -4.01
CA VAL A 8 -24.27 22.92 -4.26
C VAL A 8 -24.34 21.58 -4.99
N LEU A 9 -25.28 20.72 -4.59
CA LEU A 9 -25.49 19.41 -5.21
C LEU A 9 -26.32 19.48 -6.48
N GLY A 10 -27.16 20.50 -6.65
CA GLY A 10 -27.82 20.78 -7.92
C GLY A 10 -26.89 21.44 -8.94
N GLY A 11 -26.04 22.37 -8.53
CA GLY A 11 -25.23 23.18 -9.45
C GLY A 11 -24.12 22.42 -10.16
N LEU A 12 -23.38 21.54 -9.47
CA LEU A 12 -22.30 20.76 -10.09
C LEU A 12 -22.79 19.82 -11.20
N PRO A 13 -23.85 19.00 -11.01
CA PRO A 13 -24.47 18.24 -12.10
C PRO A 13 -24.87 19.12 -13.28
N LEU A 14 -25.46 20.28 -13.02
CA LEU A 14 -25.81 21.24 -14.07
C LEU A 14 -24.57 21.77 -14.80
N VAL A 15 -23.43 21.96 -14.15
CA VAL A 15 -22.21 22.33 -14.90
C VAL A 15 -21.70 21.15 -15.71
N ILE A 16 -21.65 19.95 -15.12
CA ILE A 16 -21.13 18.72 -15.74
C ILE A 16 -21.91 18.42 -17.03
N SER A 17 -23.25 18.39 -16.96
CA SER A 17 -24.09 18.13 -18.13
C SER A 17 -23.95 19.23 -19.19
N ALA A 18 -23.71 20.49 -18.81
CA ALA A 18 -23.49 21.55 -19.79
C ALA A 18 -22.16 21.35 -20.53
N VAL A 19 -21.12 20.93 -19.81
CA VAL A 19 -19.82 20.59 -20.40
C VAL A 19 -19.95 19.43 -21.40
N GLU A 20 -20.80 18.43 -21.11
CA GLU A 20 -21.09 17.31 -22.04
C GLU A 20 -21.74 17.81 -23.33
N VAL A 21 -22.80 18.61 -23.24
CA VAL A 21 -23.49 19.19 -24.40
C VAL A 21 -22.53 20.05 -25.24
N PHE A 22 -21.59 20.75 -24.63
CA PHE A 22 -20.58 21.52 -25.36
C PHE A 22 -19.44 20.68 -25.95
N ALA A 23 -19.27 19.42 -25.53
CA ALA A 23 -18.28 18.53 -26.12
C ALA A 23 -18.72 17.97 -27.47
N GLU A 24 -20.04 17.81 -27.71
CA GLU A 24 -20.59 17.22 -28.94
C GLU A 24 -20.15 17.96 -30.23
N PRO A 25 -20.20 19.31 -30.32
CA PRO A 25 -19.81 20.00 -31.56
C PRO A 25 -18.29 20.04 -31.78
N LEU A 26 -17.48 19.61 -30.80
CA LEU A 26 -16.01 19.71 -30.83
C LEU A 26 -15.33 18.42 -31.30
N GLU A 27 -16.08 17.45 -31.83
CA GLU A 27 -15.54 16.18 -32.35
C GLU A 27 -14.42 16.38 -33.37
N SER A 28 -14.49 17.44 -34.18
CA SER A 28 -13.46 17.78 -35.18
C SER A 28 -12.17 18.36 -34.58
N TYR A 29 -12.16 18.76 -33.30
CA TYR A 29 -11.05 19.48 -32.67
C TYR A 29 -10.47 18.71 -31.48
N ARG A 30 -9.60 17.72 -31.77
CA ARG A 30 -9.02 16.78 -30.76
C ARG A 30 -8.49 17.46 -29.49
N ASN A 31 -7.72 18.55 -29.63
CA ASN A 31 -7.14 19.26 -28.48
C ASN A 31 -8.19 19.97 -27.62
N TYR A 32 -9.27 20.46 -28.23
CA TYR A 32 -10.37 21.12 -27.54
C TYR A 32 -11.25 20.08 -26.83
N LYS A 33 -11.63 19.00 -27.52
CA LYS A 33 -12.35 17.86 -26.92
C LYS A 33 -11.61 17.32 -25.71
N LYS A 34 -10.29 17.11 -25.80
CA LYS A 34 -9.45 16.67 -24.66
C LYS A 34 -9.56 17.60 -23.46
N GLN A 35 -9.53 18.93 -23.67
CA GLN A 35 -9.60 19.89 -22.56
C GLN A 35 -10.99 19.98 -21.92
N VAL A 36 -12.04 19.87 -22.74
CA VAL A 36 -13.44 19.87 -22.27
C VAL A 36 -13.73 18.61 -21.46
N LEU A 37 -13.35 17.43 -21.99
CA LEU A 37 -13.47 16.15 -21.26
C LEU A 37 -12.63 16.14 -19.99
N GLN A 38 -11.41 16.70 -20.01
CA GLN A 38 -10.61 16.84 -18.79
C GLN A 38 -11.34 17.71 -17.74
N PHE A 39 -11.98 18.80 -18.15
CA PHE A 39 -12.73 19.64 -17.20
C PHE A 39 -13.97 18.93 -16.66
N HIS A 40 -14.71 18.23 -17.53
CA HIS A 40 -15.84 17.38 -17.15
C HIS A 40 -15.43 16.38 -16.07
N SER A 41 -14.41 15.56 -16.32
CA SER A 41 -13.97 14.55 -15.36
C SER A 41 -13.57 15.23 -14.05
N LEU A 42 -12.81 16.32 -14.11
CA LEU A 42 -12.39 17.05 -12.90
C LEU A 42 -13.57 17.58 -12.08
N LEU A 43 -14.64 18.07 -12.71
CA LEU A 43 -15.85 18.51 -12.01
C LEU A 43 -16.63 17.33 -11.41
N ALA A 44 -16.75 16.23 -12.16
CA ALA A 44 -17.37 14.99 -11.67
C ALA A 44 -16.66 14.47 -10.42
N LEU A 45 -15.32 14.54 -10.38
CA LEU A 45 -14.54 14.19 -9.20
C LEU A 45 -14.83 15.11 -8.01
N GLN A 46 -14.95 16.43 -8.22
CA GLN A 46 -15.27 17.36 -7.13
C GLN A 46 -16.67 17.11 -6.57
N ARG A 47 -17.63 16.76 -7.44
CA ARG A 47 -18.98 16.35 -7.04
C ARG A 47 -18.92 15.06 -6.21
N GLN A 48 -18.22 14.04 -6.69
CA GLN A 48 -18.06 12.76 -5.98
C GLN A 48 -17.39 12.96 -4.62
N LYS A 49 -16.34 13.79 -4.51
CA LYS A 49 -15.69 14.12 -3.23
C LYS A 49 -16.67 14.77 -2.25
N LEU A 50 -17.50 15.70 -2.72
CA LEU A 50 -18.51 16.37 -1.89
C LEU A 50 -19.60 15.41 -1.43
N GLU A 51 -20.21 14.67 -2.35
CA GLU A 51 -21.23 13.65 -2.05
C GLU A 51 -20.69 12.61 -1.07
N ALA A 52 -19.47 12.12 -1.31
CA ALA A 52 -18.77 11.20 -0.43
C ALA A 52 -18.59 11.76 0.99
N THR A 53 -18.25 13.05 1.11
CA THR A 53 -18.05 13.74 2.39
C THR A 53 -19.37 13.89 3.15
N LEU A 54 -20.46 14.26 2.46
CA LEU A 54 -21.80 14.39 3.05
C LEU A 54 -22.40 13.03 3.44
N LEU A 55 -22.21 12.00 2.61
CA LEU A 55 -22.61 10.63 2.95
C LEU A 55 -21.83 10.08 4.16
N ASP A 56 -20.58 10.50 4.40
CA ASP A 56 -19.82 10.06 5.58
C ASP A 56 -20.44 10.50 6.92
N ILE A 57 -21.21 11.58 6.89
CA ILE A 57 -21.95 12.10 8.04
C ILE A 57 -23.43 11.66 8.05
N GLY A 58 -23.81 10.76 7.13
CA GLY A 58 -25.17 10.21 7.04
C GLY A 58 -26.17 11.10 6.31
N LEU A 59 -25.70 12.12 5.58
CA LEU A 59 -26.55 13.01 4.80
C LEU A 59 -26.49 12.63 3.31
N ASP A 60 -27.58 12.07 2.80
CA ASP A 60 -27.75 11.83 1.37
C ASP A 60 -28.42 13.05 0.72
N THR A 61 -27.66 13.77 -0.09
CA THR A 61 -28.06 15.00 -0.77
C THR A 61 -28.76 16.08 0.09
N PRO A 62 -28.18 16.50 1.22
CA PRO A 62 -28.85 17.39 2.16
C PRO A 62 -29.14 18.78 1.57
N SER A 63 -30.28 19.33 1.94
CA SER A 63 -30.54 20.78 1.87
C SER A 63 -29.59 21.54 2.80
N LYS A 64 -29.40 22.85 2.53
CA LYS A 64 -28.58 23.73 3.38
C LYS A 64 -29.08 23.73 4.83
N ASP A 65 -30.40 23.65 5.02
CA ASP A 65 -31.02 23.62 6.35
C ASP A 65 -30.80 22.29 7.07
N GLU A 66 -30.81 21.16 6.35
CA GLU A 66 -30.47 19.85 6.93
C GLU A 66 -29.02 19.78 7.35
N LEU A 67 -28.10 20.28 6.51
CA LEU A 67 -26.68 20.39 6.87
C LEU A 67 -26.50 21.29 8.10
N SER A 68 -27.15 22.47 8.11
CA SER A 68 -27.08 23.40 9.26
C SER A 68 -27.58 22.76 10.54
N ARG A 69 -28.73 22.08 10.50
CA ARG A 69 -29.27 21.35 11.65
C ARG A 69 -28.33 20.24 12.12
N TYR A 70 -27.79 19.45 11.20
CA TYR A 70 -26.87 18.37 11.53
C TYR A 70 -25.60 18.91 12.21
N VAL A 71 -24.98 19.93 11.61
CA VAL A 71 -23.71 20.47 12.06
C VAL A 71 -23.86 21.20 13.39
N GLN A 72 -24.95 21.95 13.61
CA GLN A 72 -25.23 22.58 14.90
C GLN A 72 -25.47 21.54 16.01
N ALA A 73 -26.10 20.40 15.69
CA ALA A 73 -26.38 19.35 16.67
C ALA A 73 -25.15 18.49 16.99
N ASN A 74 -24.32 18.15 16.00
CA ASN A 74 -23.23 17.18 16.15
C ASN A 74 -21.84 17.82 16.24
N ALA A 75 -21.67 19.04 15.72
CA ALA A 75 -20.36 19.69 15.59
C ALA A 75 -20.41 21.19 15.92
N PRO A 76 -21.00 21.61 17.05
CA PRO A 76 -21.28 23.03 17.32
C PRO A 76 -20.02 23.91 17.33
N LYS A 77 -18.86 23.36 17.69
CA LYS A 77 -17.59 24.12 17.77
C LYS A 77 -17.02 24.54 16.42
N VAL A 78 -17.32 23.79 15.35
CA VAL A 78 -16.81 24.03 13.99
C VAL A 78 -17.94 24.34 13.01
N ALA A 79 -19.12 24.68 13.55
CA ALA A 79 -20.34 24.77 12.77
C ALA A 79 -20.31 25.93 11.78
N ASP A 80 -19.83 27.08 12.24
CA ASP A 80 -19.72 28.29 11.43
C ASP A 80 -18.70 28.09 10.29
N GLU A 81 -17.58 27.42 10.58
CA GLU A 81 -16.56 27.09 9.57
C GLU A 81 -17.11 26.13 8.51
N ILE A 82 -17.80 25.06 8.91
CA ILE A 82 -18.39 24.10 7.98
C ILE A 82 -19.41 24.79 7.06
N LEU A 83 -20.30 25.60 7.63
CA LEU A 83 -21.32 26.31 6.88
C LEU A 83 -20.72 27.36 5.93
N TYR A 84 -19.67 28.05 6.38
CA TYR A 84 -18.92 28.99 5.54
C TYR A 84 -18.25 28.28 4.36
N ILE A 85 -17.58 27.14 4.60
CA ILE A 85 -16.94 26.36 3.53
C ILE A 85 -17.99 25.87 2.53
N TYR A 86 -19.12 25.34 3.00
CA TYR A 86 -20.21 24.88 2.13
C TYR A 86 -20.75 26.02 1.26
N GLN A 87 -20.97 27.21 1.84
CA GLN A 87 -21.34 28.41 1.09
C GLN A 87 -20.27 28.81 0.06
N CYS A 88 -18.98 28.71 0.39
CA CYS A 88 -17.91 28.99 -0.57
C CYS A 88 -17.96 28.04 -1.79
N ILE A 89 -18.29 26.75 -1.58
CA ILE A 89 -18.47 25.78 -2.68
C ILE A 89 -19.68 26.18 -3.53
N GLU A 90 -20.78 26.59 -2.90
CA GLU A 90 -21.98 27.11 -3.57
C GLU A 90 -21.65 28.31 -4.47
N GLU A 91 -20.91 29.28 -3.94
CA GLU A 91 -20.51 30.49 -4.65
C GLU A 91 -19.60 30.18 -5.84
N GLU A 92 -18.63 29.28 -5.67
CA GLU A 92 -17.76 28.88 -6.79
C GLU A 92 -18.54 28.10 -7.86
N THR A 93 -19.45 27.22 -7.47
CA THR A 93 -20.34 26.51 -8.40
C THR A 93 -21.20 27.49 -9.19
N ASN A 94 -21.81 28.46 -8.52
CA ASN A 94 -22.58 29.53 -9.15
C ASN A 94 -21.73 30.39 -10.09
N LYS A 95 -20.48 30.71 -9.74
CA LYS A 95 -19.54 31.42 -10.63
C LYS A 95 -19.26 30.63 -11.89
N VAL A 96 -19.21 29.30 -11.82
CA VAL A 96 -19.06 28.45 -13.00
C VAL A 96 -20.34 28.45 -13.81
N MET A 97 -21.50 28.19 -13.20
CA MET A 97 -22.81 28.22 -13.87
C MET A 97 -23.05 29.52 -14.66
N ARG A 98 -22.78 30.69 -14.05
CA ARG A 98 -22.88 31.99 -14.72
C ARG A 98 -22.01 32.11 -15.96
N LYS A 99 -20.80 31.52 -15.96
CA LYS A 99 -19.90 31.55 -17.13
C LYS A 99 -20.41 30.66 -18.26
N PHE A 100 -21.10 29.57 -17.92
CA PHE A 100 -21.78 28.72 -18.91
C PHE A 100 -23.14 29.29 -19.36
N GLY A 101 -23.63 30.35 -18.70
CA GLY A 101 -24.95 30.93 -18.99
C GLY A 101 -26.10 30.07 -18.45
N ILE A 102 -25.83 29.27 -17.42
CA ILE A 102 -26.82 28.39 -16.79
C ILE A 102 -27.47 29.16 -15.64
N ASP A 103 -28.79 29.31 -15.69
CA ASP A 103 -29.59 29.72 -14.54
C ASP A 103 -30.18 28.47 -13.86
N SER A 104 -30.23 28.48 -12.53
CA SER A 104 -30.99 27.55 -11.69
C SER A 104 -32.44 27.32 -12.16
N ARG A 105 -33.03 28.27 -12.89
CA ARG A 105 -34.39 28.19 -13.45
C ARG A 105 -34.46 27.65 -14.87
N THR A 106 -33.36 27.66 -15.62
CA THR A 106 -33.37 27.26 -17.04
C THR A 106 -33.33 25.74 -17.17
N LYS A 107 -34.42 25.17 -17.71
CA LYS A 107 -34.43 23.76 -18.16
C LYS A 107 -33.29 23.54 -19.15
N PHE A 108 -32.55 22.47 -18.91
CA PHE A 108 -31.26 22.12 -19.53
C PHE A 108 -31.25 22.07 -21.06
N HIS A 109 -32.41 21.94 -21.69
CA HIS A 109 -32.55 21.82 -23.14
C HIS A 109 -32.41 23.14 -23.91
N ALA A 110 -32.22 24.27 -23.23
CA ALA A 110 -32.12 25.59 -23.87
C ALA A 110 -30.67 26.10 -24.05
N ILE A 111 -29.64 25.25 -23.89
CA ILE A 111 -28.27 25.64 -24.25
C ILE A 111 -28.27 25.99 -25.74
N PRO A 112 -28.04 27.27 -26.14
CA PRO A 112 -28.10 27.66 -27.53
C PRO A 112 -27.06 26.86 -28.31
N ARG A 113 -27.50 26.14 -29.34
CA ARG A 113 -26.59 25.57 -30.32
C ARG A 113 -25.80 26.71 -30.96
N SER A 114 -24.56 26.84 -30.50
CA SER A 114 -23.38 27.26 -31.26
C SER A 114 -23.42 28.64 -31.93
N SER A 115 -23.71 29.72 -31.18
CA SER A 115 -23.20 31.03 -31.61
C SER A 115 -21.68 31.11 -31.37
N PRO A 116 -20.89 31.71 -32.28
CA PRO A 116 -19.45 31.91 -32.05
C PRO A 116 -19.13 32.68 -30.76
N SER A 117 -20.02 33.58 -30.33
CA SER A 117 -19.88 34.34 -29.07
C SER A 117 -20.11 33.46 -27.84
N ASP A 118 -21.09 32.55 -27.87
CA ASP A 118 -21.32 31.58 -26.80
C ASP A 118 -20.11 30.63 -26.69
N MET A 119 -19.65 30.08 -27.82
CA MET A 119 -18.44 29.23 -27.85
C MET A 119 -17.23 29.94 -27.26
N LYS A 120 -17.01 31.22 -27.59
CA LYS A 120 -15.94 32.03 -27.00
C LYS A 120 -16.13 32.23 -25.49
N ARG A 121 -17.36 32.48 -25.02
CA ARG A 121 -17.67 32.63 -23.59
C ARG A 121 -17.36 31.36 -22.81
N ILE A 122 -17.79 30.21 -23.32
CA ILE A 122 -17.59 28.89 -22.70
C ILE A 122 -16.12 28.50 -22.75
N TRP A 123 -15.45 28.71 -23.89
CA TRP A 123 -14.02 28.48 -24.01
C TRP A 123 -13.23 29.30 -22.98
N ASN A 124 -13.58 30.58 -22.81
CA ASN A 124 -13.00 31.41 -21.77
C ASN A 124 -13.25 30.84 -20.37
N ALA A 125 -14.41 30.23 -20.13
CA ALA A 125 -14.72 29.53 -18.87
C ALA A 125 -13.85 28.27 -18.66
N ILE A 126 -13.60 27.50 -19.71
CA ILE A 126 -12.86 26.22 -19.71
C ILE A 126 -11.34 26.42 -19.85
N SER A 127 -10.89 27.64 -20.18
CA SER A 127 -9.47 27.97 -20.37
C SER A 127 -8.57 27.42 -19.26
N ALA A 128 -7.38 26.92 -19.61
CA ALA A 128 -6.50 26.18 -18.69
C ALA A 128 -6.26 26.92 -17.36
N LYS A 129 -6.06 28.24 -17.39
CA LYS A 129 -5.87 29.08 -16.20
C LYS A 129 -7.11 29.09 -15.30
N ARG A 130 -8.31 29.26 -15.87
CA ARG A 130 -9.57 29.29 -15.10
C ARG A 130 -9.96 27.90 -14.61
N ARG A 131 -9.83 26.88 -15.47
CA ARG A 131 -10.00 25.48 -15.10
C ARG A 131 -9.12 25.10 -13.91
N LYS A 132 -7.82 25.39 -13.96
CA LYS A 132 -6.91 25.11 -12.85
C LYS A 132 -7.32 25.85 -11.57
N LYS A 133 -7.70 27.13 -11.67
CA LYS A 133 -8.14 27.93 -10.52
C LYS A 133 -9.42 27.39 -9.87
N THR A 134 -10.47 27.19 -10.66
CA THR A 134 -11.77 26.70 -10.16
C THR A 134 -11.62 25.30 -9.56
N ILE A 135 -10.92 24.39 -10.23
CA ILE A 135 -10.76 23.04 -9.70
C ILE A 135 -9.86 23.01 -8.45
N SER A 136 -8.79 23.82 -8.40
CA SER A 136 -7.97 23.93 -7.18
C SER A 136 -8.82 24.41 -6.01
N LEU A 137 -9.60 25.48 -6.21
CA LEU A 137 -10.45 26.04 -5.16
C LEU A 137 -11.52 25.04 -4.69
N LEU A 138 -12.21 24.36 -5.60
CA LEU A 138 -13.18 23.32 -5.23
C LEU A 138 -12.52 22.16 -4.47
N ASN A 139 -11.32 21.76 -4.87
CA ASN A 139 -10.57 20.72 -4.18
C ASN A 139 -10.16 21.16 -2.77
N ASP A 140 -9.60 22.36 -2.63
CA ASP A 140 -9.18 22.92 -1.34
C ASP A 140 -10.38 23.11 -0.39
N LEU A 141 -11.54 23.50 -0.92
CA LEU A 141 -12.78 23.62 -0.14
C LEU A 141 -13.34 22.25 0.27
N ASN A 142 -13.35 21.27 -0.64
CA ASN A 142 -13.75 19.90 -0.33
C ASN A 142 -12.83 19.26 0.73
N GLU A 143 -11.52 19.48 0.64
CA GLU A 143 -10.54 19.00 1.62
C GLU A 143 -10.73 19.67 2.98
N GLN A 144 -10.97 20.98 3.01
CA GLN A 144 -11.28 21.70 4.25
C GLN A 144 -12.59 21.21 4.87
N LEU A 145 -13.65 21.03 4.08
CA LEU A 145 -14.93 20.51 4.56
C LEU A 145 -14.77 19.12 5.16
N CYS A 146 -14.07 18.24 4.46
CA CYS A 146 -13.75 16.89 4.92
C CYS A 146 -12.93 16.93 6.22
N GLY A 147 -11.91 17.78 6.30
CA GLY A 147 -11.09 17.97 7.50
C GLY A 147 -11.91 18.44 8.71
N CYS A 148 -12.77 19.45 8.53
CA CYS A 148 -13.63 19.96 9.62
C CYS A 148 -14.59 18.87 10.12
N LEU A 149 -15.22 18.13 9.21
CA LEU A 149 -16.15 17.06 9.57
C LEU A 149 -15.45 15.85 10.22
N GLN A 150 -14.21 15.55 9.80
CA GLN A 150 -13.40 14.51 10.45
C GLN A 150 -12.96 14.90 11.86
N VAL A 151 -12.62 16.17 12.09
CA VAL A 151 -12.31 16.66 13.43
C VAL A 151 -13.54 16.51 14.32
N SER A 152 -14.74 16.87 13.86
CA SER A 152 -15.97 16.66 14.64
C SER A 152 -16.28 15.19 14.88
N LYS A 153 -16.03 14.31 13.89
CA LYS A 153 -16.21 12.86 14.05
C LYS A 153 -15.20 12.28 15.05
N SER A 154 -13.98 12.83 15.11
CA SER A 154 -12.95 12.40 16.05
C SER A 154 -13.24 12.88 17.49
N GLU A 155 -13.88 14.04 17.66
CA GLU A 155 -14.36 14.50 18.97
C GLU A 155 -15.57 13.69 19.47
N LEU A 156 -16.40 13.14 18.57
CA LEU A 156 -17.52 12.26 18.91
C LEU A 156 -17.16 10.76 19.00
N LYS A 157 -16.11 10.29 18.30
CA LYS A 157 -15.65 8.90 18.30
C LYS A 157 -14.57 8.60 19.36
N ALA A 158 -14.36 9.48 20.34
CA ALA A 158 -13.58 9.11 21.52
C ALA A 158 -14.13 7.86 22.24
N GLU A 159 -15.34 7.39 21.87
CA GLU A 159 -15.97 6.18 22.38
C GLU A 159 -15.86 4.92 21.48
N ASP A 160 -15.23 4.95 20.30
CA ASP A 160 -14.96 3.69 19.55
C ASP A 160 -13.64 3.07 20.01
N ASP A 161 -13.48 3.00 21.33
CA ASP A 161 -12.39 2.37 22.06
C ASP A 161 -12.55 0.86 21.95
N ASN A 162 -12.31 0.31 20.75
CA ASN A 162 -12.07 -1.11 20.64
C ASN A 162 -10.76 -1.38 21.41
N PRO A 163 -10.82 -2.03 22.59
CA PRO A 163 -9.64 -2.22 23.44
C PRO A 163 -8.58 -3.09 22.75
N VAL A 164 -8.98 -3.88 21.75
CA VAL A 164 -8.06 -4.62 20.90
C VAL A 164 -7.26 -3.67 20.01
N VAL A 165 -7.91 -2.68 19.38
CA VAL A 165 -7.23 -1.69 18.53
C VAL A 165 -6.25 -0.88 19.35
N GLN A 166 -6.65 -0.37 20.53
CA GLN A 166 -5.74 0.39 21.39
C GLN A 166 -4.50 -0.42 21.79
N ARG A 167 -4.68 -1.68 22.20
CA ARG A 167 -3.56 -2.59 22.53
C ARG A 167 -2.64 -2.82 21.33
N LEU A 168 -3.19 -2.95 20.13
CA LEU A 168 -2.39 -3.10 18.91
C LEU A 168 -1.63 -1.81 18.58
N VAL A 169 -2.29 -0.65 18.65
CA VAL A 169 -1.66 0.67 18.43
C VAL A 169 -0.47 0.88 19.37
N GLN A 170 -0.58 0.48 20.63
CA GLN A 170 0.51 0.58 21.61
C GLN A 170 1.72 -0.32 21.30
N ARG A 171 1.54 -1.38 20.47
CA ARG A 171 2.64 -2.27 20.05
C ARG A 171 3.47 -1.69 18.90
N PHE A 172 3.02 -0.63 18.25
CA PHE A 172 3.76 -0.06 17.14
C PHE A 172 5.04 0.60 17.60
N ASP A 173 6.18 0.06 17.17
CA ASP A 173 7.50 0.65 17.36
C ASP A 173 8.07 1.08 16.00
N ILE A 174 8.26 2.40 15.84
CA ILE A 174 8.80 2.98 14.61
C ILE A 174 10.22 2.50 14.31
N LYS A 175 11.04 2.22 15.33
CA LYS A 175 12.42 1.72 15.17
C LYS A 175 12.41 0.29 14.65
N GLN A 176 11.54 -0.56 15.19
CA GLN A 176 11.35 -1.92 14.68
C GLN A 176 10.82 -1.89 13.24
N CYS A 177 9.84 -1.02 12.96
CA CYS A 177 9.32 -0.83 11.61
C CYS A 177 10.44 -0.42 10.63
N ASN A 178 11.27 0.57 10.98
CA ASN A 178 12.45 0.98 10.20
C ASN A 178 13.42 -0.17 9.97
N SER A 179 13.82 -0.87 11.03
CA SER A 179 14.79 -1.95 10.96
C SER A 179 14.29 -3.10 10.07
N LEU A 180 13.01 -3.46 10.17
CA LEU A 180 12.41 -4.49 9.33
C LEU A 180 12.33 -4.04 7.85
N ARG A 181 11.91 -2.80 7.58
CA ARG A 181 11.91 -2.23 6.22
C ARG A 181 13.29 -2.28 5.58
N GLN A 182 14.33 -1.85 6.31
CA GLN A 182 15.73 -1.92 5.86
C GLN A 182 16.19 -3.36 5.64
N CYS A 183 15.87 -4.26 6.57
CA CYS A 183 16.22 -5.69 6.47
C CYS A 183 15.59 -6.32 5.22
N LEU A 184 14.32 -6.05 4.94
CA LEU A 184 13.63 -6.59 3.77
C LEU A 184 14.19 -5.98 2.48
N ALA A 185 14.45 -4.68 2.44
CA ALA A 185 15.09 -4.05 1.27
C ALA A 185 16.47 -4.66 0.99
N SER A 186 17.27 -4.88 2.03
CA SER A 186 18.57 -5.53 1.91
C SER A 186 18.46 -6.98 1.42
N LEU A 187 17.48 -7.73 1.93
CA LEU A 187 17.21 -9.09 1.46
C LEU A 187 16.82 -9.14 -0.02
N HIS A 188 16.03 -8.16 -0.49
CA HIS A 188 15.68 -8.06 -1.90
C HIS A 188 16.93 -7.88 -2.76
N ARG A 189 17.80 -6.93 -2.41
CA ARG A 189 19.05 -6.68 -3.14
C ARG A 189 19.98 -7.89 -3.13
N ALA A 190 20.08 -8.58 -2.00
CA ALA A 190 20.86 -9.80 -1.87
C ALA A 190 20.27 -10.97 -2.71
N LEU A 191 18.94 -11.02 -2.90
CA LEU A 191 18.29 -11.96 -3.81
C LEU A 191 18.50 -11.56 -5.27
N GLU A 192 18.40 -10.26 -5.59
CA GLU A 192 18.61 -9.73 -6.93
C GLU A 192 20.04 -9.99 -7.42
N SER A 193 21.05 -9.75 -6.58
CA SER A 193 22.45 -10.03 -6.90
C SER A 193 22.76 -11.51 -7.07
N SER A 194 22.00 -12.39 -6.40
CA SER A 194 22.24 -13.84 -6.39
C SER A 194 21.36 -14.65 -7.34
N LEU A 195 20.27 -14.08 -7.87
CA LEU A 195 19.37 -14.70 -8.85
C LEU A 195 19.72 -14.35 -10.31
N LEU A 196 20.94 -13.87 -10.55
CA LEU A 196 21.52 -13.61 -11.86
C LEU A 196 21.94 -14.92 -12.59
N CYS A 197 21.01 -15.86 -12.78
CA CYS A 197 21.26 -17.05 -13.62
C CYS A 197 20.87 -16.82 -15.08
N GLY A 198 21.39 -17.69 -15.97
CA GLY A 198 20.97 -17.79 -17.37
C GLY A 198 19.66 -18.55 -17.59
N CYS A 199 18.75 -18.56 -16.60
CA CYS A 199 17.47 -19.25 -16.69
C CYS A 199 16.53 -18.54 -17.68
N GLU A 200 15.74 -19.27 -18.46
CA GLU A 200 14.84 -18.65 -19.45
C GLU A 200 13.65 -17.93 -18.79
N ALA A 201 13.16 -18.47 -17.68
CA ALA A 201 12.05 -17.90 -16.92
C ALA A 201 12.54 -17.03 -15.76
N PRO A 202 11.82 -15.94 -15.42
CA PRO A 202 12.13 -15.15 -14.24
C PRO A 202 11.96 -15.97 -12.96
N HIS A 203 12.81 -15.68 -11.98
CA HIS A 203 12.63 -16.20 -10.63
C HIS A 203 11.58 -15.37 -9.89
N HIS A 204 10.79 -16.03 -9.06
CA HIS A 204 9.90 -15.38 -8.14
C HIS A 204 10.37 -15.66 -6.71
N ALA A 205 10.44 -14.62 -5.89
CA ALA A 205 10.62 -14.79 -4.45
C ALA A 205 9.41 -14.24 -3.71
N VAL A 206 9.01 -14.95 -2.66
CA VAL A 206 7.89 -14.62 -1.80
C VAL A 206 8.39 -14.43 -0.38
N LEU A 207 7.92 -13.36 0.28
CA LEU A 207 8.11 -13.14 1.70
C LEU A 207 6.97 -13.80 2.50
N ASP A 208 7.32 -14.75 3.37
CA ASP A 208 6.48 -15.28 4.44
C ASP A 208 7.01 -14.72 5.77
N VAL A 209 6.56 -13.51 6.10
CA VAL A 209 6.90 -12.86 7.37
C VAL A 209 5.74 -13.10 8.32
N ASP A 210 6.03 -13.67 9.49
CA ASP A 210 5.02 -13.79 10.54
C ASP A 210 4.76 -12.42 11.17
N TRP A 211 3.78 -11.71 10.61
CA TRP A 211 3.39 -10.39 11.10
C TRP A 211 2.68 -10.42 12.46
N HIS A 212 2.34 -11.60 12.98
CA HIS A 212 1.67 -11.75 14.27
C HIS A 212 2.63 -11.87 15.45
N LEU A 213 3.95 -11.75 15.24
CA LEU A 213 4.94 -11.82 16.31
C LEU A 213 4.65 -10.76 17.39
N ASP A 214 4.25 -11.25 18.57
CA ASP A 214 3.95 -10.49 19.78
C ASP A 214 5.17 -9.70 20.28
N GLY A 215 5.55 -8.60 19.62
CA GLY A 215 6.46 -7.54 20.11
C GLY A 215 7.79 -7.95 20.74
N LYS A 216 8.22 -9.22 20.61
CA LYS A 216 9.30 -9.84 21.39
C LYS A 216 10.46 -10.38 20.54
N ALA A 217 10.33 -10.42 19.22
CA ALA A 217 11.40 -10.94 18.36
C ALA A 217 12.44 -9.85 18.04
N VAL A 218 13.66 -10.05 18.53
CA VAL A 218 14.83 -9.14 18.42
C VAL A 218 15.48 -9.15 17.03
N ALA A 219 15.09 -10.06 16.13
CA ALA A 219 15.29 -9.94 14.70
C ALA A 219 14.21 -10.83 14.05
N PRO A 220 13.50 -10.37 13.02
CA PRO A 220 12.48 -11.20 12.38
C PRO A 220 13.18 -12.27 11.57
N ASP A 221 12.99 -13.53 11.94
CA ASP A 221 13.33 -14.65 11.06
C ASP A 221 12.45 -14.51 9.81
N VAL A 222 13.07 -14.16 8.68
CA VAL A 222 12.34 -13.97 7.43
C VAL A 222 12.33 -15.29 6.69
N LYS A 223 11.15 -15.88 6.56
CA LYS A 223 10.97 -17.07 5.71
C LYS A 223 10.72 -16.58 4.28
N ILE A 224 11.42 -17.17 3.32
CA ILE A 224 11.24 -16.85 1.90
C ILE A 224 10.96 -18.12 1.12
N ALA A 225 10.08 -18.04 0.13
CA ALA A 225 9.90 -19.09 -0.85
C ALA A 225 10.41 -18.61 -2.22
N VAL A 226 11.31 -19.37 -2.83
CA VAL A 226 11.93 -19.03 -4.11
C VAL A 226 11.52 -20.05 -5.16
N SER A 227 11.11 -19.56 -6.34
CA SER A 227 10.78 -20.41 -7.47
C SER A 227 12.04 -20.83 -8.22
N TYR A 228 12.08 -22.05 -8.73
CA TYR A 228 13.22 -22.57 -9.48
C TYR A 228 12.76 -23.56 -10.58
N GLN A 229 13.62 -23.74 -11.57
CA GLN A 229 13.48 -24.76 -12.60
C GLN A 229 14.62 -25.80 -12.44
N PRO A 230 14.32 -27.09 -12.28
CA PRO A 230 15.35 -28.12 -12.16
C PRO A 230 16.19 -28.21 -13.45
N GLY A 231 17.50 -27.94 -13.33
CA GLY A 231 18.43 -27.82 -14.47
C GLY A 231 18.78 -29.10 -15.23
N THR A 232 18.07 -30.22 -15.03
CA THR A 232 18.40 -31.52 -15.65
C THR A 232 17.32 -32.10 -16.57
N ALA A 233 16.18 -31.44 -16.73
CA ALA A 233 15.13 -31.90 -17.62
C ALA A 233 15.12 -31.09 -18.93
N LYS A 234 15.88 -31.53 -19.95
CA LYS A 234 15.76 -31.09 -21.36
C LYS A 234 14.39 -31.38 -22.01
N SER A 235 13.34 -31.58 -21.20
CA SER A 235 11.98 -31.94 -21.60
C SER A 235 10.90 -31.22 -20.76
N ALA A 236 11.22 -30.15 -20.02
CA ALA A 236 10.22 -29.37 -19.27
C ALA A 236 9.46 -28.39 -20.18
N THR A 237 8.82 -28.90 -21.24
CA THR A 237 7.75 -28.18 -21.94
C THR A 237 6.56 -28.04 -21.00
N GLN A 238 6.23 -26.80 -20.59
CA GLN A 238 4.97 -26.36 -19.96
C GLN A 238 4.67 -26.81 -18.51
N GLY A 239 5.67 -27.03 -17.65
CA GLY A 239 5.48 -27.28 -16.21
C GLY A 239 5.47 -26.00 -15.37
N ALA A 240 4.61 -25.93 -14.33
CA ALA A 240 4.67 -24.86 -13.32
C ALA A 240 6.03 -24.85 -12.59
N PRO A 241 6.54 -23.69 -12.17
CA PRO A 241 7.83 -23.62 -11.48
C PRO A 241 7.77 -24.37 -10.14
N TYR A 242 8.88 -24.99 -9.76
CA TYR A 242 9.01 -25.58 -8.43
C TYR A 242 9.26 -24.48 -7.40
N TRP A 243 8.78 -24.68 -6.18
CA TRP A 243 8.97 -23.73 -5.09
C TRP A 243 9.74 -24.39 -3.96
N ARG A 244 10.65 -23.65 -3.32
CA ARG A 244 11.30 -24.07 -2.09
C ARG A 244 11.31 -22.96 -1.08
N THR A 245 11.06 -23.34 0.17
CA THR A 245 11.09 -22.42 1.30
C THR A 245 12.44 -22.51 2.02
N VAL A 246 13.00 -21.35 2.37
CA VAL A 246 14.25 -21.22 3.13
C VAL A 246 14.08 -20.12 4.19
N HIS A 247 14.76 -20.25 5.30
CA HIS A 247 14.87 -19.20 6.32
C HIS A 247 16.08 -18.32 5.99
N ALA A 248 15.85 -17.03 5.77
CA ALA A 248 16.88 -16.02 5.62
C ALA A 248 17.13 -15.35 6.99
N ILE A 249 18.24 -15.71 7.62
CA ILE A 249 18.63 -15.17 8.93
C ILE A 249 19.58 -13.99 8.70
N PRO A 250 19.18 -12.75 9.05
CA PRO A 250 20.02 -11.59 8.87
C PRO A 250 21.23 -11.64 9.80
N THR A 251 22.41 -11.36 9.26
CA THR A 251 23.59 -11.04 10.06
C THR A 251 23.49 -9.61 10.63
N PRO A 252 24.21 -9.29 11.73
CA PRO A 252 24.29 -7.91 12.21
C PRO A 252 24.74 -6.98 11.08
N ALA A 253 24.10 -5.81 10.94
CA ALA A 253 24.43 -4.86 9.89
C ALA A 253 25.92 -4.48 9.92
N LYS A 254 26.54 -4.35 8.74
CA LYS A 254 27.91 -3.86 8.59
C LYS A 254 27.95 -2.44 9.16
N GLN A 255 28.49 -2.25 10.37
CA GLN A 255 28.63 -0.91 10.95
C GLN A 255 29.70 -0.17 10.15
N GLY A 256 29.29 0.73 9.26
CA GLY A 256 30.19 1.69 8.63
C GLY A 256 30.90 2.52 9.69
N ASN A 257 32.23 2.49 9.70
CA ASN A 257 33.07 3.37 10.52
C ASN A 257 32.95 4.81 10.01
N VAL A 258 31.84 5.49 10.28
CA VAL A 258 31.76 6.94 10.11
C VAL A 258 32.40 7.58 11.34
N ALA A 259 33.71 7.77 11.27
CA ALA A 259 34.42 8.67 12.16
C ALA A 259 33.86 10.09 11.96
N LEU A 260 33.13 10.60 12.96
CA LEU A 260 32.69 11.99 12.99
C LEU A 260 33.91 12.93 12.84
N PRO A 261 33.86 13.96 11.96
CA PRO A 261 34.94 14.91 11.83
C PRO A 261 35.09 15.71 13.12
N HIS A 262 36.30 15.71 13.66
CA HIS A 262 36.72 16.42 14.86
C HIS A 262 36.64 17.94 14.60
N MET A 263 35.53 18.59 14.97
CA MET A 263 35.45 20.05 15.01
C MET A 263 36.11 20.57 16.29
N HIS A 264 37.29 21.15 16.14
CA HIS A 264 37.96 21.95 17.16
C HIS A 264 37.08 23.14 17.57
N THR A 265 36.42 23.02 18.72
CA THR A 265 35.83 24.18 19.40
C THR A 265 36.84 24.76 20.40
N ARG A 266 37.07 26.05 20.21
CA ARG A 266 38.06 26.91 20.85
C ARG A 266 37.78 27.06 22.35
N ARG A 267 38.83 26.87 23.17
CA ARG A 267 38.85 27.01 24.63
C ARG A 267 38.63 28.48 25.04
N VAL A 268 37.63 28.77 25.87
CA VAL A 268 37.53 30.02 26.67
C VAL A 268 37.25 29.61 28.13
N PRO A 269 37.88 30.25 29.13
CA PRO A 269 37.97 29.72 30.50
C PRO A 269 36.74 30.04 31.36
N ALA A 270 36.45 29.16 32.31
CA ALA A 270 35.37 29.27 33.29
C ALA A 270 35.64 30.32 34.40
N PRO A 271 34.59 30.76 35.11
CA PRO A 271 34.69 31.00 36.54
C PRO A 271 33.58 30.31 37.36
N ASN A 272 34.07 29.51 38.32
CA ASN A 272 33.67 29.40 39.73
C ASN A 272 32.20 29.14 40.15
N SER A 273 31.99 27.88 40.54
CA SER A 273 31.39 27.37 41.78
C SER A 273 30.55 28.30 42.68
N VAL A 274 29.32 27.86 42.99
CA VAL A 274 28.80 27.84 44.37
C VAL A 274 28.02 26.54 44.59
N SER A 275 28.49 25.75 45.56
CA SER A 275 27.92 24.51 46.05
C SER A 275 26.71 24.73 46.96
N ARG A 276 25.72 23.83 46.93
CA ARG A 276 25.01 23.42 48.15
C ARG A 276 24.65 21.94 48.08
N SER A 277 25.27 21.21 49.01
CA SER A 277 25.15 19.79 49.29
C SER A 277 23.96 19.50 50.19
N SER A 278 23.30 18.37 49.97
CA SER A 278 22.74 17.53 51.03
C SER A 278 22.52 16.10 50.50
N THR A 279 23.54 15.28 50.73
CA THR A 279 23.58 13.81 50.69
C THR A 279 22.94 13.21 51.97
N PRO A 280 23.05 11.90 52.26
CA PRO A 280 22.46 10.65 51.69
C PRO A 280 21.81 9.85 52.89
N PRO A 281 21.89 8.51 53.13
CA PRO A 281 22.36 7.33 52.35
C PRO A 281 21.56 6.00 52.54
N ARG A 282 22.10 4.94 51.90
CA ARG A 282 22.23 3.54 52.39
C ARG A 282 21.03 2.60 52.27
N THR A 283 21.17 1.59 51.40
CA THR A 283 21.20 0.19 51.84
C THR A 283 21.99 -0.71 50.87
N PRO A 284 22.69 -1.76 51.36
CA PRO A 284 23.65 -2.58 50.61
C PRO A 284 23.11 -3.98 50.22
N SER A 285 23.75 -4.59 49.23
CA SER A 285 23.65 -6.02 48.83
C SER A 285 24.02 -6.98 49.96
N PRO A 286 23.53 -8.25 49.97
CA PRO A 286 24.44 -9.41 49.75
C PRO A 286 23.71 -10.69 49.23
N PRO A 287 24.31 -11.91 49.20
CA PRO A 287 25.52 -12.35 48.50
C PRO A 287 25.29 -13.62 47.64
N GLU A 288 26.36 -14.04 46.97
CA GLU A 288 26.55 -15.28 46.20
C GLU A 288 26.10 -16.57 46.91
N PHE A 289 25.50 -17.48 46.14
CA PHE A 289 25.47 -18.92 46.42
C PHE A 289 26.40 -19.65 45.43
N ARG A 290 27.51 -20.16 45.97
CA ARG A 290 28.43 -21.14 45.35
C ARG A 290 28.14 -22.55 45.90
N PRO A 291 28.62 -23.63 45.23
CA PRO A 291 27.79 -24.76 44.85
C PRO A 291 28.13 -26.05 45.61
N SER A 292 27.24 -27.04 45.52
CA SER A 292 27.48 -28.39 46.05
C SER A 292 27.86 -29.38 44.94
N ARG A 293 28.87 -30.17 45.29
CA ARG A 293 29.77 -30.98 44.47
C ARG A 293 29.33 -32.44 44.56
N VAL A 294 29.14 -33.13 43.43
CA VAL A 294 29.14 -34.61 43.40
C VAL A 294 30.32 -35.08 42.55
N LYS A 295 31.20 -35.82 43.23
CA LYS A 295 32.37 -36.61 42.79
C LYS A 295 31.90 -37.81 41.92
N VAL A 296 32.66 -38.54 41.11
CA VAL A 296 34.05 -38.60 40.58
C VAL A 296 34.03 -39.78 39.59
N GLY A 297 34.81 -39.71 38.51
CA GLY A 297 35.23 -40.87 37.69
C GLY A 297 36.33 -40.44 36.72
N PRO A 298 37.59 -40.91 36.85
CA PRO A 298 38.78 -40.30 36.21
C PRO A 298 39.20 -41.07 34.91
N PRO A 299 40.26 -40.68 34.18
CA PRO A 299 40.15 -40.19 32.80
C PRO A 299 40.89 -41.06 31.76
N ALA A 300 40.71 -40.76 30.46
CA ALA A 300 41.53 -41.28 29.37
C ALA A 300 42.07 -40.13 28.50
N PRO A 301 43.24 -40.28 27.84
CA PRO A 301 44.18 -39.19 27.59
C PRO A 301 43.99 -38.43 26.27
N SER A 302 44.35 -37.14 26.34
CA SER A 302 44.84 -36.19 25.34
C SER A 302 44.82 -36.56 23.84
N SER A 303 44.10 -35.75 23.07
CA SER A 303 44.50 -35.37 21.70
C SER A 303 44.38 -33.85 21.55
N GLN A 304 45.54 -33.20 21.45
CA GLN A 304 45.66 -31.82 20.99
C GLN A 304 45.28 -31.78 19.51
N LEU A 305 44.28 -30.96 19.16
CA LEU A 305 44.02 -30.55 17.78
C LEU A 305 44.02 -29.02 17.75
N SER A 306 45.17 -28.54 17.30
CA SER A 306 45.50 -27.19 16.87
C SER A 306 44.46 -26.62 15.89
N LEU A 307 44.09 -25.35 16.12
CA LEU A 307 43.31 -24.50 15.21
C LEU A 307 43.90 -24.52 13.79
N PRO A 308 43.13 -24.84 12.74
CA PRO A 308 43.50 -24.48 11.39
C PRO A 308 43.17 -23.02 11.13
N ALA A 309 44.13 -22.37 10.49
CA ALA A 309 44.13 -21.00 10.07
C ALA A 309 42.94 -20.62 9.17
N ARG A 310 42.57 -19.33 9.29
CA ARG A 310 41.84 -18.51 8.31
C ARG A 310 42.05 -19.01 6.87
N GLN A 311 41.09 -19.76 6.33
CA GLN A 311 41.01 -20.05 4.90
C GLN A 311 40.12 -19.00 4.22
N PRO A 312 40.53 -18.47 3.06
CA PRO A 312 39.87 -17.37 2.36
C PRO A 312 38.68 -17.87 1.52
N ALA A 313 37.72 -16.96 1.29
CA ALA A 313 36.77 -16.89 0.17
C ALA A 313 36.23 -18.23 -0.42
N ILE A 314 35.00 -18.60 -0.04
CA ILE A 314 34.18 -19.47 -0.89
C ILE A 314 33.54 -18.59 -1.96
N ASN A 315 33.78 -18.98 -3.21
CA ASN A 315 33.40 -18.30 -4.44
C ASN A 315 31.97 -17.75 -4.45
N ILE A 316 31.94 -16.45 -4.72
CA ILE A 316 30.88 -15.65 -5.31
C ILE A 316 30.46 -16.31 -6.64
N ALA A 317 29.15 -16.28 -6.96
CA ALA A 317 28.54 -16.62 -8.27
C ALA A 317 28.02 -18.05 -8.55
N ALA A 318 27.65 -18.86 -7.55
CA ALA A 318 26.62 -19.87 -7.81
C ALA A 318 25.24 -19.23 -7.57
N SER A 319 24.39 -19.20 -8.61
CA SER A 319 23.07 -18.58 -8.49
C SER A 319 22.23 -19.31 -7.45
N VAL A 320 21.42 -18.58 -6.66
CA VAL A 320 20.39 -19.16 -5.78
C VAL A 320 19.54 -20.19 -6.52
N CYS A 321 19.35 -20.03 -7.84
CA CYS A 321 18.68 -21.01 -8.70
C CYS A 321 19.32 -22.41 -8.64
N VAL A 322 20.65 -22.52 -8.72
CA VAL A 322 21.37 -23.80 -8.65
C VAL A 322 21.36 -24.33 -7.22
N PHE A 323 21.40 -23.42 -6.25
CA PHE A 323 21.35 -23.72 -4.84
C PHE A 323 19.99 -24.25 -4.38
N VAL A 324 18.88 -24.09 -5.10
CA VAL A 324 17.64 -24.79 -4.73
C VAL A 324 17.69 -26.33 -4.98
N SER A 325 18.87 -26.93 -5.13
CA SER A 325 19.13 -28.37 -5.19
C SER A 325 19.27 -29.02 -3.79
N PRO A 326 19.07 -30.34 -3.64
CA PRO A 326 18.77 -30.99 -2.35
C PRO A 326 19.85 -31.00 -1.24
N ASP A 327 21.08 -30.53 -1.49
CA ASP A 327 22.21 -30.73 -0.57
C ASP A 327 22.78 -29.41 0.00
N LEU A 328 22.07 -28.79 0.96
CA LEU A 328 22.41 -27.44 1.39
C LEU A 328 22.61 -27.27 2.89
N SER A 329 23.86 -26.95 3.26
CA SER A 329 24.22 -26.35 4.55
C SER A 329 24.98 -25.05 4.28
N ASP A 330 24.50 -23.96 4.88
CA ASP A 330 25.12 -22.63 5.02
C ASP A 330 25.51 -21.85 3.75
N HIS A 331 24.53 -21.39 2.96
CA HIS A 331 24.76 -20.29 2.01
C HIS A 331 24.53 -18.91 2.63
N VAL A 332 25.31 -17.93 2.17
CA VAL A 332 25.20 -16.54 2.60
C VAL A 332 24.86 -15.70 1.38
N LEU A 333 23.71 -15.02 1.40
CA LEU A 333 23.39 -13.96 0.43
C LEU A 333 24.05 -12.68 0.89
N GLN A 334 24.76 -12.00 0.01
CA GLN A 334 25.44 -10.75 0.32
C GLN A 334 24.68 -9.58 -0.28
N ASP A 335 24.48 -8.55 0.52
CA ASP A 335 24.10 -7.22 0.04
C ASP A 335 25.37 -6.38 -0.05
N ASP A 336 25.72 -5.98 -1.26
CA ASP A 336 26.93 -5.23 -1.60
C ASP A 336 26.82 -3.73 -1.28
N ASP A 337 25.67 -3.28 -0.77
CA ASP A 337 25.52 -1.91 -0.27
C ASP A 337 26.40 -1.67 0.98
N GLU A 338 27.34 -0.73 0.86
CA GLU A 338 28.33 -0.44 1.91
C GLU A 338 27.73 0.20 3.17
N ASP A 339 26.65 0.98 3.03
CA ASP A 339 26.09 1.80 4.10
C ASP A 339 24.99 1.08 4.88
N HIS A 340 24.24 0.21 4.19
CA HIS A 340 23.01 -0.40 4.69
C HIS A 340 22.91 -1.91 4.43
N GLY A 341 23.93 -2.50 3.80
CA GLY A 341 23.96 -3.91 3.47
C GLY A 341 23.97 -4.84 4.68
N ARG A 342 23.23 -5.94 4.58
CA ARG A 342 23.25 -7.07 5.51
C ARG A 342 23.46 -8.35 4.71
N ASP A 343 24.26 -9.24 5.26
CA ASP A 343 24.39 -10.59 4.71
C ASP A 343 23.31 -11.50 5.33
N PHE A 344 22.80 -12.48 4.59
CA PHE A 344 21.73 -13.38 5.05
C PHE A 344 22.19 -14.82 4.97
N ARG A 345 22.21 -15.53 6.10
CA ARG A 345 22.44 -16.97 6.11
C ARG A 345 21.14 -17.70 5.76
N LEU A 346 21.18 -18.52 4.72
CA LEU A 346 20.08 -19.36 4.30
C LEU A 346 20.12 -20.70 5.05
N GLN A 347 19.05 -21.01 5.77
CA GLN A 347 18.82 -22.30 6.39
C GLN A 347 17.61 -22.97 5.76
N GLN A 348 17.75 -24.24 5.38
CA GLN A 348 16.64 -25.00 4.82
C GLN A 348 15.59 -25.27 5.90
N THR A 349 14.31 -25.00 5.60
CA THR A 349 13.21 -25.49 6.43
C THR A 349 13.20 -27.02 6.38
N ASN A 350 13.06 -27.70 7.53
CA ASN A 350 12.97 -29.15 7.61
C ASN A 350 12.13 -29.75 6.47
N VAL A 351 12.64 -30.83 5.86
CA VAL A 351 12.11 -31.51 4.66
C VAL A 351 10.67 -32.04 4.82
N GLY A 352 10.07 -31.95 6.02
CA GLY A 352 8.68 -32.33 6.32
C GLY A 352 7.66 -31.18 6.38
N GLY A 353 8.00 -29.98 5.89
CA GLY A 353 7.01 -28.90 5.72
C GLY A 353 6.05 -29.16 4.55
N PRO A 354 4.85 -28.56 4.54
CA PRO A 354 3.93 -28.70 3.41
C PRO A 354 4.61 -28.28 2.11
N ARG A 355 4.43 -29.11 1.06
CA ARG A 355 5.00 -28.82 -0.25
C ARG A 355 4.15 -27.75 -0.93
N ILE A 356 4.76 -26.64 -1.33
CA ILE A 356 4.11 -25.63 -2.16
C ILE A 356 3.89 -26.23 -3.55
N THR A 357 2.63 -26.32 -3.98
CA THR A 357 2.28 -26.88 -5.30
C THR A 357 2.08 -25.79 -6.34
N GLN A 358 1.51 -24.66 -5.96
CA GLN A 358 1.25 -23.53 -6.86
C GLN A 358 1.11 -22.20 -6.10
N LEU A 359 1.46 -21.09 -6.75
CA LEU A 359 1.14 -19.74 -6.30
C LEU A 359 -0.04 -19.24 -7.14
N VAL A 360 -1.17 -18.92 -6.49
CA VAL A 360 -2.38 -18.49 -7.18
C VAL A 360 -2.68 -17.02 -6.84
N PRO A 361 -2.90 -16.14 -7.84
CA PRO A 361 -3.31 -14.76 -7.58
C PRO A 361 -4.56 -14.70 -6.71
N ILE A 362 -4.60 -13.74 -5.78
CA ILE A 362 -5.69 -13.64 -4.80
C ILE A 362 -7.07 -13.47 -5.48
N THR A 363 -7.11 -12.81 -6.62
CA THR A 363 -8.33 -12.64 -7.44
C THR A 363 -8.95 -13.97 -7.84
N LYS A 364 -8.13 -14.95 -8.22
CA LYS A 364 -8.59 -16.32 -8.54
C LYS A 364 -8.96 -17.11 -7.29
N ALA A 365 -8.28 -16.87 -6.17
CA ALA A 365 -8.55 -17.56 -4.91
C ALA A 365 -9.85 -17.11 -4.24
N LEU A 366 -10.35 -15.90 -4.54
CA LEU A 366 -11.63 -15.41 -4.01
C LEU A 366 -12.84 -16.11 -4.65
N ASN A 367 -12.72 -16.53 -5.91
CA ASN A 367 -13.76 -17.27 -6.62
C ASN A 367 -13.23 -18.59 -7.18
N PRO A 368 -12.94 -19.57 -6.31
CA PRO A 368 -12.42 -20.85 -6.76
C PRO A 368 -13.52 -21.63 -7.50
N PRO A 369 -13.13 -22.47 -8.47
CA PRO A 369 -14.09 -23.30 -9.22
C PRO A 369 -14.80 -24.32 -8.33
N GLN A 370 -14.21 -24.68 -7.19
CA GLN A 370 -14.75 -25.68 -6.28
C GLN A 370 -15.15 -25.06 -4.94
N SER A 371 -16.35 -25.36 -4.46
CA SER A 371 -16.93 -24.75 -3.25
C SER A 371 -16.10 -24.96 -1.98
N HIS A 372 -15.41 -26.09 -1.85
CA HIS A 372 -14.57 -26.41 -0.69
C HIS A 372 -13.25 -25.63 -0.64
N GLN A 373 -12.88 -24.94 -1.72
CA GLN A 373 -11.72 -24.04 -1.75
C GLN A 373 -12.09 -22.60 -1.34
N ARG A 374 -13.37 -22.32 -1.09
CA ARG A 374 -13.82 -20.97 -0.71
C ARG A 374 -13.28 -20.57 0.65
N LEU A 375 -12.66 -19.40 0.70
CA LEU A 375 -12.10 -18.86 1.93
C LEU A 375 -13.20 -18.37 2.88
N SER A 376 -13.14 -18.82 4.13
CA SER A 376 -13.97 -18.29 5.20
C SER A 376 -13.73 -16.78 5.38
N LEU A 377 -14.71 -16.06 5.94
CA LEU A 377 -14.52 -14.64 6.27
C LEU A 377 -13.29 -14.43 7.17
N LYS A 378 -13.09 -15.33 8.15
CA LYS A 378 -11.91 -15.33 9.02
C LYS A 378 -10.61 -15.41 8.22
N ALA A 379 -10.51 -16.36 7.28
CA ALA A 379 -9.35 -16.49 6.42
C ALA A 379 -9.13 -15.21 5.62
N ARG A 380 -10.18 -14.69 4.97
CA ARG A 380 -10.12 -13.45 4.17
C ARG A 380 -9.72 -12.21 5.00
N CYS A 381 -10.20 -12.10 6.24
CA CYS A 381 -9.76 -11.04 7.17
C CYS A 381 -8.30 -11.23 7.61
N GLY A 382 -7.83 -12.46 7.78
CA GLY A 382 -6.41 -12.76 8.02
C GLY A 382 -5.54 -12.33 6.85
N LEU A 383 -5.97 -12.65 5.62
CA LEU A 383 -5.30 -12.20 4.40
C LEU A 383 -5.26 -10.66 4.33
N ALA A 384 -6.35 -10.00 4.68
CA ALA A 384 -6.43 -8.53 4.69
C ALA A 384 -5.49 -7.90 5.73
N ALA A 385 -5.40 -8.47 6.93
CA ALA A 385 -4.48 -8.02 7.96
C ALA A 385 -3.02 -8.16 7.51
N TYR A 386 -2.68 -9.30 6.90
CA TYR A 386 -1.36 -9.53 6.30
C TYR A 386 -1.05 -8.53 5.18
N ALA A 387 -2.01 -8.28 4.29
CA ALA A 387 -1.85 -7.33 3.19
C ALA A 387 -1.59 -5.90 3.67
N ALA A 388 -2.36 -5.44 4.67
CA ALA A 388 -2.17 -4.12 5.27
C ALA A 388 -0.80 -3.98 5.94
N MET A 389 -0.36 -5.01 6.67
CA MET A 389 0.96 -5.02 7.30
C MET A 389 2.08 -5.05 6.26
N SER A 390 1.95 -5.87 5.23
CA SER A 390 2.92 -5.96 4.14
C SER A 390 3.07 -4.63 3.42
N VAL A 391 1.96 -3.93 3.10
CA VAL A 391 2.02 -2.57 2.53
C VAL A 391 2.80 -1.62 3.43
N LEU A 392 2.55 -1.63 4.75
CA LEU A 392 3.31 -0.79 5.69
C LEU A 392 4.82 -1.04 5.65
N HIS A 393 5.27 -2.29 5.47
CA HIS A 393 6.70 -2.65 5.50
C HIS A 393 7.35 -2.76 4.12
N LEU A 394 6.60 -2.92 3.04
CA LEU A 394 7.16 -3.16 1.70
C LEU A 394 7.00 -1.96 0.77
N SER A 395 5.98 -1.11 0.98
CA SER A 395 5.76 0.06 0.13
C SER A 395 6.96 1.00 0.12
N SER A 396 7.22 1.61 -1.04
CA SER A 396 8.41 2.42 -1.32
C SER A 396 9.74 1.64 -1.29
N GLY A 397 9.69 0.33 -1.06
CA GLY A 397 10.83 -0.56 -1.14
C GLY A 397 10.85 -1.35 -2.45
N PRO A 398 11.91 -2.13 -2.69
CA PRO A 398 12.06 -2.89 -3.93
C PRO A 398 11.07 -4.06 -4.07
N TRP A 399 10.48 -4.51 -2.97
CA TRP A 399 9.42 -5.55 -2.97
C TRP A 399 8.06 -5.04 -3.46
N LEU A 400 7.71 -3.80 -3.15
CA LEU A 400 6.40 -3.22 -3.46
C LEU A 400 6.57 -1.76 -3.87
N THR A 401 6.70 -1.58 -5.18
CA THR A 401 6.83 -0.27 -5.81
C THR A 401 5.54 0.54 -5.68
N ASN A 402 5.68 1.87 -5.75
CA ASN A 402 4.57 2.82 -5.60
C ASN A 402 3.55 2.78 -6.74
N ASP A 403 3.72 1.92 -7.74
CA ASP A 403 2.79 1.68 -8.84
C ASP A 403 1.95 0.41 -8.68
N TRP A 404 2.11 -0.32 -7.56
CA TRP A 404 1.37 -1.56 -7.30
C TRP A 404 -0.14 -1.35 -7.38
N ASP A 405 -0.77 -2.16 -8.24
CA ASP A 405 -2.19 -2.09 -8.63
C ASP A 405 -3.05 -3.22 -8.04
N GLY A 406 -2.42 -4.13 -7.28
CA GLY A 406 -3.02 -5.36 -6.76
C GLY A 406 -2.50 -6.66 -7.41
N SER A 407 -1.84 -6.58 -8.58
CA SER A 407 -1.49 -7.75 -9.40
C SER A 407 -0.47 -8.72 -8.80
N ARG A 408 0.31 -8.27 -7.81
CA ARG A 408 1.43 -9.03 -7.19
C ARG A 408 1.12 -9.68 -5.83
N VAL A 409 -0.15 -9.98 -5.56
CA VAL A 409 -0.56 -10.71 -4.34
C VAL A 409 -1.14 -12.06 -4.73
N GLY A 410 -0.57 -13.10 -4.16
CA GLY A 410 -1.04 -14.48 -4.33
C GLY A 410 -1.20 -15.20 -3.00
N ILE A 411 -1.63 -16.45 -3.08
CA ILE A 411 -1.70 -17.39 -1.95
C ILE A 411 -1.14 -18.72 -2.44
N PHE A 412 -0.35 -19.38 -1.62
CA PHE A 412 0.14 -20.71 -1.95
C PHE A 412 -0.95 -21.76 -1.79
N PHE A 413 -0.99 -22.74 -2.69
CA PHE A 413 -1.55 -24.05 -2.38
C PHE A 413 -0.44 -24.91 -1.82
N GLU A 414 -0.75 -25.53 -0.71
CA GLU A 414 0.12 -26.37 0.08
C GLU A 414 -0.46 -27.78 0.11
N GLN A 415 0.38 -28.78 -0.15
CA GLN A 415 0.03 -30.18 0.05
C GLN A 415 0.71 -30.68 1.33
N PRO A 416 0.00 -30.72 2.47
CA PRO A 416 0.48 -31.41 3.66
C PRO A 416 0.50 -32.93 3.41
N ASP A 417 1.53 -33.64 3.87
CA ASP A 417 1.83 -35.07 3.62
C ASP A 417 0.61 -35.95 3.27
N ASN A 418 0.54 -36.36 1.99
CA ASN A 418 -0.51 -37.23 1.39
C ASN A 418 -1.97 -36.78 1.53
N ASN A 419 -2.23 -35.54 1.95
CA ASN A 419 -3.57 -34.97 1.99
C ASN A 419 -3.88 -34.15 0.74
N ALA A 420 -5.17 -33.85 0.55
CA ALA A 420 -5.62 -32.95 -0.51
C ALA A 420 -4.93 -31.57 -0.37
N GLU A 421 -4.69 -30.91 -1.51
CA GLU A 421 -4.18 -29.54 -1.53
C GLU A 421 -5.08 -28.62 -0.69
N ARG A 422 -4.46 -27.79 0.13
CA ARG A 422 -5.12 -26.77 0.93
C ARG A 422 -4.54 -25.41 0.59
N LEU A 423 -5.38 -24.39 0.67
CA LEU A 423 -4.89 -23.03 0.54
C LEU A 423 -4.12 -22.65 1.82
N ALA A 424 -2.94 -22.06 1.68
CA ALA A 424 -2.19 -21.54 2.81
C ALA A 424 -3.00 -20.44 3.52
N ASP A 425 -2.86 -20.36 4.85
CA ASP A 425 -3.58 -19.40 5.68
C ASP A 425 -3.04 -17.96 5.59
N ARG A 426 -2.03 -17.71 4.75
CA ARG A 426 -1.31 -16.43 4.65
C ARG A 426 -1.15 -16.02 3.18
N PRO A 427 -1.50 -14.78 2.79
CA PRO A 427 -1.20 -14.30 1.46
C PRO A 427 0.28 -13.97 1.37
N CYS A 428 0.74 -13.90 0.13
CA CYS A 428 2.14 -13.82 -0.21
C CYS A 428 2.31 -12.69 -1.23
N PHE A 429 3.15 -11.71 -0.90
CA PHE A 429 3.63 -10.75 -1.89
C PHE A 429 4.82 -11.38 -2.58
N PHE A 430 4.79 -11.40 -3.92
CA PHE A 430 5.89 -11.94 -4.72
C PHE A 430 6.58 -10.84 -5.50
N SER A 431 7.91 -10.93 -5.59
CA SER A 431 8.74 -10.14 -6.50
C SER A 431 9.23 -11.05 -7.62
N SER A 432 9.31 -10.50 -8.84
CA SER A 432 9.89 -11.19 -10.00
C SER A 432 11.29 -10.63 -10.25
N PHE A 433 12.26 -11.52 -10.40
CA PHE A 433 13.66 -11.22 -10.70
C PHE A 433 13.95 -11.67 -12.12
N ALA A 434 14.29 -10.73 -12.98
CA ALA A 434 14.56 -11.00 -14.39
C ALA A 434 15.92 -11.70 -14.54
N PRO A 435 16.03 -12.70 -15.44
CA PRO A 435 17.33 -13.29 -15.75
C PRO A 435 18.23 -12.28 -16.47
N LEU A 436 19.55 -12.51 -16.42
CA LEU A 436 20.52 -11.71 -17.18
C LEU A 436 20.16 -11.74 -18.67
N PRO A 437 20.14 -10.59 -19.38
CA PRO A 437 20.05 -10.58 -20.83
C PRO A 437 21.19 -11.43 -21.41
N GLN A 438 20.86 -12.41 -22.26
CA GLN A 438 21.84 -13.34 -22.87
C GLN A 438 22.88 -12.65 -23.77
N THR A 439 22.80 -11.33 -23.97
CA THR A 439 23.71 -10.55 -24.80
C THR A 439 25.08 -10.26 -24.17
N PHE A 440 25.37 -10.73 -22.95
CA PHE A 440 26.65 -10.47 -22.27
C PHE A 440 27.60 -11.68 -22.16
N LEU A 441 27.26 -12.82 -22.77
CA LEU A 441 28.10 -14.03 -22.72
C LEU A 441 28.37 -14.58 -24.13
N GLY A 442 29.37 -14.00 -24.81
CA GLY A 442 30.06 -14.61 -25.96
C GLY A 442 29.76 -13.97 -27.32
N ASP A 443 30.58 -13.01 -27.75
CA ASP A 443 31.49 -13.12 -28.90
C ASP A 443 32.20 -11.76 -29.09
N GLU A 444 33.53 -11.74 -29.08
CA GLU A 444 34.30 -10.54 -29.46
C GLU A 444 34.23 -10.42 -30.99
N GLY A 445 33.15 -9.83 -31.49
CA GLY A 445 32.86 -9.67 -32.91
C GLY A 445 32.46 -8.24 -33.26
N ASP A 446 33.36 -7.58 -33.98
CA ASP A 446 33.29 -6.22 -34.50
C ASP A 446 32.03 -5.93 -35.36
N HIS A 447 31.66 -4.65 -35.40
CA HIS A 447 30.73 -3.97 -36.31
C HIS A 447 29.21 -4.01 -36.04
N GLY A 448 28.63 -2.82 -35.84
CA GLY A 448 27.25 -2.54 -36.25
C GLY A 448 26.44 -1.68 -35.30
N ASP A 449 26.60 -0.36 -35.41
CA ASP A 449 25.69 0.66 -34.87
C ASP A 449 24.26 0.46 -35.40
N HIS A 450 23.38 -0.14 -34.59
CA HIS A 450 21.93 -0.08 -34.79
C HIS A 450 21.22 0.02 -33.45
N GLY A 451 20.79 1.24 -33.13
CA GLY A 451 19.97 1.57 -31.97
C GLY A 451 18.67 0.76 -31.92
N ALA A 452 18.42 0.15 -30.77
CA ALA A 452 17.16 -0.50 -30.43
C ALA A 452 16.60 0.16 -29.17
N ASP A 453 15.77 1.19 -29.39
CA ASP A 453 14.76 1.65 -28.45
C ASP A 453 13.76 0.50 -28.22
N GLY A 454 14.06 -0.34 -27.24
CA GLY A 454 13.23 -1.46 -26.78
C GLY A 454 12.80 -1.30 -25.32
N ALA A 455 12.41 -0.10 -24.91
CA ALA A 455 11.88 0.13 -23.56
C ALA A 455 10.41 -0.31 -23.48
N LEU A 456 10.18 -1.35 -22.66
CA LEU A 456 8.88 -1.88 -22.25
C LEU A 456 7.83 -0.78 -21.97
N PRO A 457 6.61 -0.85 -22.56
CA PRO A 457 5.59 0.16 -22.36
C PRO A 457 4.79 -0.13 -21.08
N HIS A 458 5.35 0.14 -19.89
CA HIS A 458 4.58 0.08 -18.64
C HIS A 458 4.53 1.38 -17.82
N ALA A 459 5.21 2.44 -18.24
CA ALA A 459 5.06 3.77 -17.66
C ALA A 459 4.20 4.69 -18.55
N ALA A 460 2.99 4.25 -18.92
CA ALA A 460 1.98 5.18 -19.41
C ALA A 460 1.61 6.11 -18.25
N GLY A 461 2.21 7.30 -18.21
CA GLY A 461 2.09 8.24 -17.10
C GLY A 461 0.64 8.45 -16.69
N ARG A 462 0.31 8.11 -15.43
CA ARG A 462 -1.01 8.29 -14.82
C ARG A 462 -1.57 9.66 -15.14
N SER A 463 -2.81 9.70 -15.60
CA SER A 463 -3.50 10.97 -15.82
C SER A 463 -3.50 11.80 -14.54
N ALA A 464 -3.44 13.12 -14.65
CA ALA A 464 -3.61 14.02 -13.50
C ALA A 464 -4.93 13.77 -12.75
N TYR A 465 -5.91 13.16 -13.42
CA TYR A 465 -7.16 12.71 -12.83
C TYR A 465 -6.97 11.46 -11.93
N ASP A 466 -6.29 10.42 -12.43
CA ASP A 466 -6.01 9.20 -11.66
C ASP A 466 -5.22 9.52 -10.39
N LYS A 467 -4.29 10.49 -10.49
CA LYS A 467 -3.53 11.00 -9.34
C LYS A 467 -4.37 11.75 -8.30
N ARG A 468 -5.59 12.19 -8.63
CA ARG A 468 -6.48 12.88 -7.68
C ARG A 468 -7.50 11.96 -7.04
N LEU A 469 -7.92 10.92 -7.76
CA LEU A 469 -8.80 9.89 -7.22
C LEU A 469 -8.01 8.89 -6.36
N ALA A 470 -6.80 8.55 -6.79
CA ALA A 470 -5.85 7.71 -6.07
C ALA A 470 -4.49 8.42 -5.95
N PRO A 471 -4.33 9.38 -5.00
CA PRO A 471 -3.07 10.09 -4.79
C PRO A 471 -1.89 9.15 -4.53
N ASN A 472 -2.16 8.08 -3.77
CA ASN A 472 -1.24 6.97 -3.59
C ASN A 472 -1.93 5.70 -4.08
N ILE A 473 -1.47 5.17 -5.22
CA ILE A 473 -2.11 3.97 -5.79
C ILE A 473 -1.91 2.76 -4.91
N THR A 474 -0.76 2.59 -4.26
CA THR A 474 -0.53 1.43 -3.40
C THR A 474 -1.55 1.37 -2.27
N VAL A 475 -1.85 2.51 -1.64
CA VAL A 475 -2.88 2.63 -0.60
C VAL A 475 -4.29 2.44 -1.18
N PHE A 476 -4.59 3.04 -2.34
CA PHE A 476 -5.86 2.84 -3.03
C PHE A 476 -6.10 1.37 -3.39
N SER A 477 -5.13 0.71 -4.03
CA SER A 477 -5.15 -0.70 -4.41
C SER A 477 -5.32 -1.60 -3.20
N LEU A 478 -4.67 -1.28 -2.07
CA LEU A 478 -4.94 -1.96 -0.81
C LEU A 478 -6.40 -1.78 -0.40
N GLY A 479 -6.93 -0.55 -0.45
CA GLY A 479 -8.34 -0.28 -0.13
C GLY A 479 -9.31 -1.12 -0.96
N ILE A 480 -9.08 -1.25 -2.27
CA ILE A 480 -9.83 -2.15 -3.15
C ILE A 480 -9.70 -3.59 -2.69
N LEU A 481 -8.46 -4.06 -2.47
CA LEU A 481 -8.18 -5.44 -2.05
C LEU A 481 -8.86 -5.78 -0.72
N LEU A 482 -8.90 -4.86 0.24
CA LEU A 482 -9.61 -5.03 1.52
C LEU A 482 -11.11 -5.24 1.30
N VAL A 483 -11.74 -4.46 0.41
CA VAL A 483 -13.15 -4.66 0.07
C VAL A 483 -13.37 -5.99 -0.63
N GLU A 484 -12.55 -6.34 -1.62
CA GLU A 484 -12.64 -7.60 -2.36
C GLU A 484 -12.51 -8.81 -1.44
N LEU A 485 -11.54 -8.78 -0.51
CA LEU A 485 -11.32 -9.82 0.49
C LEU A 485 -12.52 -9.93 1.44
N CYS A 486 -13.00 -8.83 1.98
CA CYS A 486 -14.12 -8.84 2.92
C CYS A 486 -15.43 -9.32 2.27
N VAL A 487 -15.72 -8.87 1.05
CA VAL A 487 -16.93 -9.25 0.30
C VAL A 487 -16.83 -10.66 -0.29
N GLY A 488 -15.61 -11.09 -0.62
CA GLY A 488 -15.36 -12.41 -1.22
C GLY A 488 -15.59 -12.43 -2.73
N ARG A 489 -15.43 -11.28 -3.38
CA ARG A 489 -15.65 -11.10 -4.83
C ARG A 489 -14.66 -10.07 -5.33
N CYS A 490 -13.91 -10.39 -6.38
CA CYS A 490 -13.02 -9.41 -6.99
C CYS A 490 -13.77 -8.50 -7.97
N TYR A 491 -13.22 -7.31 -8.21
CA TYR A 491 -13.76 -6.36 -9.16
C TYR A 491 -13.84 -6.94 -10.58
N ALA A 492 -12.88 -7.79 -10.98
CA ALA A 492 -12.88 -8.41 -12.31
C ALA A 492 -14.13 -9.28 -12.53
N ASP A 493 -14.50 -10.12 -11.55
CA ASP A 493 -15.72 -10.94 -11.65
C ASP A 493 -16.99 -10.08 -11.59
N ALA A 494 -16.97 -8.97 -10.85
CA ALA A 494 -18.08 -8.02 -10.85
C ALA A 494 -18.25 -7.30 -12.19
N ARG A 495 -17.13 -7.02 -12.85
CA ARG A 495 -17.10 -6.43 -14.17
C ARG A 495 -17.61 -7.42 -15.21
N ASP A 496 -17.18 -8.67 -15.18
CA ASP A 496 -17.62 -9.71 -16.12
C ASP A 496 -19.14 -9.95 -16.06
N ASP A 497 -19.72 -9.91 -14.86
CA ASP A 497 -21.18 -9.99 -14.69
C ASP A 497 -21.93 -8.77 -15.28
N ALA A 498 -21.29 -7.60 -15.32
CA ALA A 498 -21.89 -6.35 -15.81
C ALA A 498 -21.58 -6.05 -17.29
N GLN A 499 -20.47 -6.57 -17.82
CA GLN A 499 -19.88 -6.18 -19.11
C GLN A 499 -20.23 -7.08 -20.30
N GLN A 500 -21.32 -7.85 -20.25
CA GLN A 500 -21.88 -8.42 -21.48
C GLN A 500 -22.28 -7.35 -22.54
N GLN A 501 -22.08 -6.04 -22.30
CA GLN A 501 -22.56 -4.97 -23.18
C GLN A 501 -21.64 -3.74 -23.45
N GLN A 502 -20.36 -3.66 -23.05
CA GLN A 502 -19.55 -2.45 -23.37
C GLN A 502 -18.09 -2.67 -23.81
N PRO A 503 -17.54 -1.85 -24.75
CA PRO A 503 -16.20 -2.01 -25.32
C PRO A 503 -15.08 -1.47 -24.42
N LEU A 504 -13.88 -2.04 -24.61
CA LEU A 504 -12.57 -1.72 -24.02
C LEU A 504 -12.49 -0.39 -23.22
N GLU A 505 -12.48 -0.51 -21.90
CA GLU A 505 -12.35 0.61 -20.96
C GLU A 505 -11.00 1.33 -21.08
N THR A 506 -11.01 2.66 -21.08
CA THR A 506 -9.78 3.45 -20.89
C THR A 506 -9.26 3.27 -19.45
N PRO A 507 -7.94 3.44 -19.18
CA PRO A 507 -7.39 3.32 -17.81
C PRO A 507 -8.09 4.22 -16.78
N LEU A 508 -8.59 5.38 -17.22
CA LEU A 508 -9.41 6.30 -16.43
C LEU A 508 -10.75 5.68 -16.01
N SER A 509 -11.41 4.98 -16.93
CA SER A 509 -12.65 4.25 -16.67
C SER A 509 -12.42 3.15 -15.64
N MET A 510 -11.27 2.47 -15.69
CA MET A 510 -10.95 1.40 -14.75
C MET A 510 -10.77 1.90 -13.30
N THR A 511 -10.06 3.02 -13.09
CA THR A 511 -9.86 3.53 -11.72
C THR A 511 -11.18 4.01 -11.10
N ASN A 512 -12.00 4.73 -11.89
CA ASN A 512 -13.35 5.14 -11.47
C ASN A 512 -14.22 3.93 -11.15
N ALA A 513 -14.29 2.94 -12.05
CA ALA A 513 -15.12 1.76 -11.84
C ALA A 513 -14.68 0.91 -10.64
N ARG A 514 -13.37 0.82 -10.36
CA ARG A 514 -12.85 0.22 -9.11
C ARG A 514 -13.27 1.00 -7.87
N TYR A 515 -13.18 2.34 -7.93
CA TYR A 515 -13.64 3.21 -6.83
C TYR A 515 -15.15 3.00 -6.58
N ASP A 516 -15.97 3.05 -7.62
CA ASP A 516 -17.43 2.86 -7.53
C ASP A 516 -17.79 1.46 -7.02
N PHE A 517 -17.10 0.43 -7.49
CA PHE A 517 -17.24 -0.93 -6.97
C PHE A 517 -16.94 -0.99 -5.47
N ALA A 518 -15.82 -0.41 -5.05
CA ALA A 518 -15.43 -0.47 -3.65
C ALA A 518 -16.40 0.33 -2.76
N MET A 519 -16.77 1.53 -3.19
CA MET A 519 -17.72 2.39 -2.47
C MET A 519 -19.11 1.75 -2.36
N SER A 520 -19.63 1.12 -3.42
CA SER A 520 -20.93 0.43 -3.41
C SER A 520 -20.95 -0.83 -2.55
N ASN A 521 -19.78 -1.40 -2.25
CA ASN A 521 -19.65 -2.58 -1.39
C ASN A 521 -19.27 -2.24 0.06
N LEU A 522 -19.00 -0.97 0.40
CA LEU A 522 -18.56 -0.62 1.76
C LEU A 522 -19.58 -0.99 2.83
N ASP A 523 -20.88 -0.81 2.60
CA ASP A 523 -21.92 -1.15 3.59
C ASP A 523 -21.87 -2.64 3.96
N LYS A 524 -21.65 -3.50 2.97
CA LYS A 524 -21.43 -4.94 3.18
C LYS A 524 -20.15 -5.22 3.96
N VAL A 525 -19.09 -4.44 3.76
CA VAL A 525 -17.86 -4.54 4.56
C VAL A 525 -18.13 -4.17 6.02
N TYR A 526 -18.89 -3.11 6.29
CA TYR A 526 -19.31 -2.73 7.64
C TYR A 526 -20.14 -3.83 8.30
N GLU A 527 -21.06 -4.45 7.56
CA GLU A 527 -21.90 -5.56 8.04
C GLU A 527 -21.05 -6.80 8.38
N LEU A 528 -20.13 -7.19 7.49
CA LEU A 528 -19.36 -8.43 7.62
C LEU A 528 -18.21 -8.33 8.64
N ALA A 529 -17.44 -7.24 8.61
CA ALA A 529 -16.19 -7.11 9.37
C ALA A 529 -16.23 -6.00 10.44
N GLY A 530 -17.32 -5.24 10.52
CA GLY A 530 -17.53 -4.19 11.51
C GLY A 530 -16.89 -2.85 11.17
N ALA A 531 -17.20 -1.86 12.01
CA ALA A 531 -16.78 -0.46 11.83
C ALA A 531 -15.28 -0.27 11.70
N SER A 532 -14.47 -0.94 12.52
CA SER A 532 -13.00 -0.82 12.47
C SER A 532 -12.43 -1.22 11.10
N TYR A 533 -12.96 -2.29 10.49
CA TYR A 533 -12.51 -2.73 9.18
C TYR A 533 -13.03 -1.81 8.07
N GLY A 534 -14.33 -1.50 8.09
CA GLY A 534 -14.97 -0.64 7.09
C GLY A 534 -14.35 0.77 7.04
N ASP A 535 -14.10 1.38 8.21
CA ASP A 535 -13.46 2.70 8.30
C ASP A 535 -12.02 2.67 7.74
N ALA A 536 -11.26 1.61 8.03
CA ALA A 536 -9.90 1.44 7.50
C ALA A 536 -9.90 1.27 5.98
N ALA A 537 -10.77 0.42 5.42
CA ALA A 537 -10.90 0.24 3.98
C ALA A 537 -11.32 1.54 3.29
N LYS A 538 -12.31 2.24 3.86
CA LYS A 538 -12.80 3.54 3.35
C LYS A 538 -11.70 4.60 3.34
N LYS A 539 -10.87 4.68 4.38
CA LYS A 539 -9.73 5.61 4.44
C LYS A 539 -8.70 5.34 3.35
N CYS A 540 -8.42 4.06 3.07
CA CYS A 540 -7.53 3.69 1.98
C CYS A 540 -8.10 4.09 0.60
N ILE A 541 -9.38 3.83 0.35
CA ILE A 541 -10.05 4.12 -0.93
C ILE A 541 -10.15 5.63 -1.17
N ARG A 542 -10.56 6.39 -0.16
CA ARG A 542 -10.72 7.86 -0.24
C ARG A 542 -9.43 8.63 -0.01
N PHE A 543 -8.36 7.95 0.37
CA PHE A 543 -7.09 8.53 0.80
C PHE A 543 -7.26 9.62 1.88
N SER A 544 -8.12 9.37 2.86
CA SER A 544 -8.53 10.36 3.86
C SER A 544 -7.67 10.27 5.13
N PHE A 545 -6.38 10.57 5.02
CA PHE A 545 -5.43 10.58 6.12
C PHE A 545 -5.14 12.01 6.61
N PRO A 546 -4.84 12.22 7.90
CA PRO A 546 -4.56 13.56 8.43
C PRO A 546 -3.31 14.19 7.79
N GLY A 547 -3.40 15.48 7.46
CA GLY A 547 -2.29 16.26 6.90
C GLY A 547 -2.28 16.29 5.36
N PRO A 548 -1.36 17.07 4.76
CA PRO A 548 -1.29 17.21 3.31
C PRO A 548 -0.90 15.88 2.63
N ASP A 549 -1.50 15.56 1.49
CA ASP A 549 -1.22 14.33 0.72
C ASP A 549 0.28 14.11 0.44
N SER A 550 1.06 15.19 0.28
CA SER A 550 2.51 15.13 0.08
C SER A 550 3.29 14.55 1.26
N HIS A 551 2.71 14.54 2.46
CA HIS A 551 3.28 13.93 3.66
C HIS A 551 2.75 12.52 3.91
N ASN A 552 1.68 12.11 3.21
CA ASN A 552 1.05 10.80 3.32
C ASN A 552 1.76 9.76 2.43
N ILE A 553 3.09 9.68 2.56
CA ILE A 553 3.96 8.77 1.81
C ILE A 553 4.76 7.89 2.77
N PHE A 554 5.03 6.64 2.41
CA PHE A 554 5.62 5.65 3.33
C PHE A 554 7.08 5.91 3.68
N GLU A 555 7.77 6.76 2.91
CA GLU A 555 9.10 7.28 3.23
C GLU A 555 9.07 8.09 4.53
N MET A 556 7.96 8.75 4.86
CA MET A 556 7.81 9.51 6.09
C MET A 556 7.42 8.61 7.27
N GLU A 557 8.20 8.67 8.35
CA GLU A 557 7.93 7.94 9.60
C GLU A 557 6.56 8.29 10.22
N THR A 558 6.17 9.56 10.11
CA THR A 558 4.88 10.07 10.61
C THR A 558 3.72 9.36 9.93
N PHE A 559 3.74 9.24 8.60
CA PHE A 559 2.70 8.54 7.86
C PHE A 559 2.66 7.05 8.19
N ARG A 560 3.81 6.40 8.39
CA ARG A 560 3.85 4.98 8.82
C ARG A 560 3.14 4.75 10.16
N GLY A 561 3.34 5.65 11.12
CA GLY A 561 2.60 5.60 12.40
C GLY A 561 1.11 5.86 12.23
N ILE A 562 0.72 6.83 11.39
CA ILE A 562 -0.69 7.12 11.07
C ILE A 562 -1.34 5.91 10.39
N PHE A 563 -0.69 5.35 9.37
CA PHE A 563 -1.18 4.22 8.60
C PHE A 563 -1.35 2.98 9.48
N TYR A 564 -0.37 2.68 10.34
CA TYR A 564 -0.50 1.58 11.30
C TYR A 564 -1.73 1.78 12.19
N ARG A 565 -1.87 2.97 12.78
CA ARG A 565 -2.98 3.28 13.70
C ARG A 565 -4.34 3.23 13.02
N GLN A 566 -4.46 3.73 11.80
CA GLN A 566 -5.75 3.94 11.14
C GLN A 566 -6.15 2.81 10.19
N VAL A 567 -5.22 1.95 9.79
CA VAL A 567 -5.48 0.85 8.85
C VAL A 567 -5.07 -0.49 9.45
N VAL A 568 -3.78 -0.67 9.77
CA VAL A 568 -3.26 -1.98 10.18
C VAL A 568 -3.91 -2.48 11.48
N ALA A 569 -3.86 -1.68 12.55
CA ALA A 569 -4.40 -2.07 13.85
C ALA A 569 -5.93 -2.32 13.82
N PRO A 570 -6.76 -1.48 13.16
CA PRO A 570 -8.19 -1.76 12.98
C PRO A 570 -8.49 -3.04 12.22
N ILE A 571 -7.80 -3.31 11.10
CA ILE A 571 -7.99 -4.54 10.31
C ILE A 571 -7.55 -5.77 11.10
N GLN A 572 -6.41 -5.70 11.79
CA GLN A 572 -5.91 -6.77 12.65
C GLN A 572 -6.84 -7.02 13.85
N ALA A 573 -7.44 -5.98 14.42
CA ALA A 573 -8.44 -6.13 15.48
C ALA A 573 -9.71 -6.84 14.98
N ALA A 574 -10.17 -6.53 13.77
CA ALA A 574 -11.29 -7.21 13.14
C ALA A 574 -11.00 -8.69 12.90
N TYR A 575 -9.79 -9.03 12.43
CA TYR A 575 -9.34 -10.42 12.32
C TYR A 575 -9.28 -11.12 13.69
N ASN A 576 -8.69 -10.48 14.70
CA ASN A 576 -8.59 -11.03 16.05
C ASN A 576 -9.96 -11.30 16.67
N ARG A 577 -10.97 -10.49 16.35
CA ARG A 577 -12.35 -10.71 16.80
C ARG A 577 -12.95 -11.99 16.21
N LEU A 578 -12.53 -12.42 15.02
CA LEU A 578 -12.96 -13.67 14.38
C LEU A 578 -12.14 -14.90 14.84
N LEU A 579 -11.15 -14.73 15.74
CA LEU A 579 -10.43 -15.83 16.38
C LEU A 579 -11.17 -16.40 17.61
N ILE A 580 -12.05 -15.59 18.21
CA ILE A 580 -12.92 -15.92 19.35
C ILE A 580 -14.22 -16.50 18.79
#